data_AF-A0A2V7WY94-F1
#
_entry.id   AF-A0A2V7WY94-F1
#
_cell.length_a   1.000
_cell.length_b   1.000
_cell.length_c   1.000
_cell.angle_alpha   90.00
_cell.angle_beta   90.00
_cell.angle_gamma   90.00
#
_symmetry.space_group_name_H-M   'P 1'
#
loop_
_entity.id
_entity.type
_entity.pdbx_description
1 polymer ?
#
loop_
_entity_poly.entity_id
_entity_poly.type
_entity_poly.pdbx_seq_one_letter_code
_entity_poly.pdbx_strand_id
1 'polypeptide(L)'
;QARKVTIESIQKMVAEQFGLRLVEIKAKNNSRAIVYPRQIAMYLAKHLTEASLPEIGRQFGGKHHTTVLHSVEKIEEVRKNDKDLNRLINRLTEQLGG
;
A
#
# COMPACT_ATOMS: atom_id res chain seq x y z
N GLN A 1 -8.71 23.54 1.95
CA GLN A 1 -7.49 22.85 2.43
C GLN A 1 -7.41 21.51 1.70
N ALA A 2 -6.34 21.24 0.96
CA ALA A 2 -6.12 19.92 0.40
C ALA A 2 -5.85 18.94 1.55
N ARG A 3 -6.63 17.86 1.64
CA ARG A 3 -6.41 16.81 2.64
C ARG A 3 -5.08 16.14 2.31
N LYS A 4 -4.07 16.27 3.17
CA LYS A 4 -2.77 15.61 2.95
C LYS A 4 -2.96 14.09 3.05
N VAL A 5 -2.51 13.35 2.03
CA VAL A 5 -2.58 11.88 2.02
C VAL A 5 -1.74 11.33 3.18
N THR A 6 -2.31 10.43 3.98
CA THR A 6 -1.63 9.79 5.11
C THR A 6 -1.49 8.28 4.90
N ILE A 7 -0.48 7.65 5.49
CA ILE A 7 -0.30 6.19 5.43
C ILE A 7 -1.55 5.48 5.94
N GLU A 8 -2.18 5.99 7.01
CA GLU A 8 -3.39 5.39 7.56
C GLU A 8 -4.56 5.45 6.58
N SER A 9 -4.76 6.58 5.88
CA SER A 9 -5.81 6.71 4.86
C SER A 9 -5.60 5.72 3.70
N ILE A 10 -4.35 5.53 3.26
CA ILE A 10 -3.98 4.54 2.24
C ILE A 10 -4.31 3.13 2.72
N GLN A 11 -3.93 2.79 3.96
CA GLN A 11 -4.19 1.46 4.50
C GLN A 11 -5.70 1.15 4.58
N LYS A 12 -6.52 2.13 5.00
CA LYS A 12 -7.98 1.98 5.05
C LYS A 12 -8.57 1.78 3.67
N MET A 13 -8.23 2.66 2.73
CA MET A 13 -8.73 2.59 1.35
C MET A 13 -8.38 1.26 0.68
N VAL A 14 -7.12 0.81 0.81
CA VAL A 14 -6.70 -0.48 0.24
C VAL A 14 -7.38 -1.65 0.96
N ALA A 15 -7.54 -1.60 2.28
CA ALA A 15 -8.26 -2.64 3.00
C ALA A 15 -9.71 -2.78 2.48
N GLU A 16 -10.41 -1.66 2.31
CA GLU A 16 -11.77 -1.61 1.79
C GLU A 16 -11.87 -2.16 0.35
N GLN A 17 -10.94 -1.79 -0.54
CA GLN A 17 -10.94 -2.32 -1.92
C GLN A 17 -10.81 -3.85 -2.00
N PHE A 18 -10.17 -4.48 -1.01
CA PHE A 18 -9.96 -5.92 -0.97
C PHE A 18 -10.85 -6.65 0.04
N GLY A 19 -11.82 -5.97 0.65
CA GLY A 19 -12.71 -6.55 1.65
C GLY A 19 -11.98 -7.02 2.92
N LEU A 20 -10.86 -6.39 3.25
CA LEU A 20 -10.04 -6.69 4.42
C LEU A 20 -10.31 -5.68 5.53
N ARG A 21 -10.05 -6.09 6.78
CA ARG A 21 -9.97 -5.13 7.89
C ARG A 21 -8.57 -4.52 7.94
N LEU A 22 -8.48 -3.28 8.43
CA LEU A 22 -7.20 -2.57 8.61
C LEU A 22 -6.18 -3.37 9.43
N VAL A 23 -6.65 -4.11 10.44
CA VAL A 23 -5.79 -4.97 11.28
C VAL A 23 -5.13 -6.10 10.48
N GLU A 24 -5.75 -6.58 9.40
CA GLU A 24 -5.22 -7.66 8.57
C GLU A 24 -4.06 -7.18 7.68
N ILE A 25 -4.16 -5.94 7.18
CA ILE A 25 -3.06 -5.26 6.48
C ILE A 25 -1.82 -5.13 7.40
N LYS A 26 -2.02 -4.89 8.70
CA LYS A 26 -0.93 -4.78 9.69
C LYS A 26 -0.45 -6.12 10.24
N ALA A 27 -1.26 -7.17 10.16
CA ALA A 27 -0.96 -8.46 10.75
C ALA A 27 0.28 -9.15 10.13
N LYS A 28 0.89 -10.05 10.91
CA LYS A 28 1.92 -10.99 10.40
C LYS A 28 1.23 -12.15 9.68
N ASN A 29 0.68 -11.88 8.49
CA ASN A 29 0.04 -12.89 7.64
C ASN A 29 0.64 -12.83 6.23
N ASN A 30 1.10 -14.00 5.76
CA ASN A 30 1.81 -14.18 4.49
C ASN A 30 0.94 -14.79 3.39
N SER A 31 -0.37 -14.99 3.63
CA SER A 31 -1.30 -15.40 2.59
C SER A 31 -1.33 -14.36 1.47
N ARG A 32 -1.35 -14.84 0.22
CA ARG A 32 -1.38 -13.98 -0.97
C ARG A 32 -2.54 -12.98 -0.93
N ALA A 33 -3.68 -13.39 -0.37
CA ALA A 33 -4.88 -12.56 -0.19
C ALA A 33 -4.64 -11.32 0.68
N ILE A 34 -3.61 -11.32 1.53
CA ILE A 34 -3.26 -10.19 2.41
C ILE A 34 -1.95 -9.54 1.97
N VAL A 35 -0.97 -10.34 1.51
CA VAL A 35 0.32 -9.82 1.05
C VAL A 35 0.14 -8.90 -0.15
N TYR A 36 -0.67 -9.27 -1.13
CA TYR A 36 -0.85 -8.47 -2.34
C TYR A 36 -1.49 -7.09 -2.04
N PRO A 37 -2.62 -6.99 -1.30
CA PRO A 37 -3.14 -5.70 -0.86
C PRO A 37 -2.15 -4.88 -0.03
N ARG A 38 -1.42 -5.54 0.89
CA ARG A 38 -0.40 -4.86 1.70
C ARG A 38 0.73 -4.28 0.85
N GLN A 39 1.20 -5.01 -0.16
CA GLN A 39 2.24 -4.55 -1.07
C GLN A 39 1.78 -3.33 -1.86
N ILE A 40 0.53 -3.32 -2.36
CA ILE A 40 -0.08 -2.17 -3.02
C ILE A 40 -0.14 -0.97 -2.06
N ALA A 41 -0.58 -1.17 -0.83
CA ALA A 41 -0.63 -0.11 0.18
C ALA A 41 0.75 0.48 0.50
N MET A 42 1.79 -0.36 0.60
CA MET A 42 3.17 0.10 0.80
C MET A 42 3.71 0.86 -0.42
N TYR A 43 3.40 0.38 -1.63
CA TYR A 43 3.73 1.06 -2.87
C TYR A 43 3.10 2.46 -2.91
N LEU A 44 1.80 2.57 -2.63
CA LEU A 44 1.09 3.86 -2.59
C LEU A 44 1.65 4.78 -1.50
N ALA A 45 1.91 4.25 -0.30
CA ALA A 45 2.53 5.03 0.78
C ALA A 45 3.88 5.61 0.37
N LYS A 46 4.70 4.86 -0.37
CA LYS A 46 6.00 5.34 -0.80
C LYS A 46 5.92 6.45 -1.87
N HIS A 47 4.86 6.45 -2.68
CA HIS A 47 4.69 7.38 -3.80
C HIS A 47 3.83 8.61 -3.47
N LEU A 48 2.88 8.48 -2.54
CA LEU A 48 1.89 9.51 -2.23
C LEU A 48 2.18 10.24 -0.90
N THR A 49 3.24 9.85 -0.19
CA THR A 49 3.64 10.48 1.07
C THR A 49 5.15 10.74 1.11
N GLU A 50 5.56 11.62 2.01
CA GLU A 50 6.98 11.93 2.27
C GLU A 50 7.63 10.93 3.25
N ALA A 51 6.91 9.87 3.64
CA ALA A 51 7.38 8.93 4.64
C ALA A 51 8.58 8.09 4.16
N SER A 52 9.49 7.85 5.09
CA SER A 52 10.67 7.00 4.85
C SER A 52 10.28 5.50 4.84
N LEU A 53 11.11 4.65 4.24
CA LEU A 53 10.87 3.19 4.25
C LEU A 53 10.75 2.61 5.68
N PRO A 54 11.59 3.03 6.67
CA PRO A 54 11.41 2.60 8.06
C PRO A 54 10.09 3.08 8.68
N GLU A 55 9.65 4.30 8.38
CA GLU A 55 8.38 4.84 8.89
C GLU A 55 7.18 4.09 8.33
N ILE A 56 7.17 3.83 7.02
CA ILE A 56 6.17 2.99 6.37
C ILE A 56 6.16 1.62 7.05
N GLY A 57 7.32 0.96 7.17
CA GLY A 57 7.42 -0.35 7.81
C GLY A 57 6.81 -0.38 9.22
N ARG A 58 7.09 0.65 10.03
CA ARG A 58 6.52 0.83 11.37
C ARG A 58 4.99 0.90 11.34
N GLN A 59 4.40 1.64 10.40
CA GLN A 59 2.95 1.77 10.25
C GLN A 59 2.26 0.48 9.75
N PHE A 60 2.99 -0.43 9.11
CA PHE A 60 2.50 -1.72 8.64
C PHE A 60 2.78 -2.87 9.63
N GLY A 61 2.68 -2.60 10.93
CA GLY A 61 2.84 -3.61 11.99
C GLY A 61 4.30 -3.89 12.34
N GLY A 62 5.17 -2.88 12.29
CA GLY A 62 6.59 -3.03 12.65
C GLY A 62 7.40 -3.85 11.64
N LYS A 63 7.01 -3.84 10.35
CA LYS A 63 7.75 -4.52 9.28
C LYS A 63 9.08 -3.83 9.01
N HIS A 64 10.08 -4.62 8.66
CA HIS A 64 11.41 -4.09 8.37
C HIS A 64 11.38 -3.25 7.08
N HIS A 65 12.24 -2.23 6.99
CA HIS A 65 12.29 -1.32 5.84
C HIS A 65 12.58 -2.07 4.53
N THR A 66 13.38 -3.15 4.58
CA THR A 66 13.63 -4.01 3.40
C THR A 66 12.36 -4.71 2.93
N THR A 67 11.42 -5.04 3.82
CA THR A 67 10.10 -5.57 3.42
C THR A 67 9.31 -4.54 2.63
N VAL A 68 9.40 -3.26 3.00
CA VAL A 68 8.77 -2.17 2.25
C VAL A 68 9.44 -2.02 0.89
N LEU A 69 10.78 -1.99 0.84
CA LEU A 69 11.53 -1.94 -0.42
C LEU A 69 11.12 -3.06 -1.38
N HIS A 70 11.17 -4.31 -0.92
CA HIS A 70 10.75 -5.47 -1.72
C HIS A 70 9.29 -5.37 -2.17
N SER A 71 8.40 -4.83 -1.34
CA SER A 71 6.99 -4.65 -1.70
C SER A 71 6.82 -3.61 -2.82
N VAL A 72 7.56 -2.51 -2.75
CA VAL A 72 7.56 -1.45 -3.77
C VAL A 72 8.11 -2.00 -5.09
N GLU A 73 9.30 -2.61 -5.06
CA GLU A 73 9.92 -3.22 -6.24
C GLU A 73 9.01 -4.29 -6.87
N LYS A 74 8.34 -5.10 -6.05
CA LYS A 74 7.44 -6.13 -6.56
C LYS A 74 6.24 -5.54 -7.30
N ILE A 75 5.61 -4.52 -6.74
CA ILE A 75 4.49 -3.85 -7.40
C ILE A 75 4.95 -3.17 -8.69
N GLU A 76 6.10 -2.51 -8.70
CA GLU A 76 6.66 -1.90 -9.91
C GLU A 76 6.93 -2.93 -11.02
N GLU A 77 7.46 -4.10 -10.67
CA GLU A 77 7.65 -5.19 -11.62
C GLU A 77 6.31 -5.66 -12.20
N VAL A 78 5.31 -5.93 -11.36
CA VAL A 78 4.00 -6.44 -11.81
C VAL A 78 3.29 -5.41 -12.70
N ARG A 79 3.37 -4.12 -12.36
CA ARG A 79 2.77 -3.03 -13.15
C ARG A 79 3.26 -2.94 -14.58
N LYS A 80 4.47 -3.43 -14.90
CA LYS A 80 4.98 -3.43 -16.27
C LYS A 80 4.11 -4.27 -17.22
N ASN A 81 3.46 -5.31 -16.69
CA ASN A 81 2.72 -6.29 -17.49
C ASN A 81 1.24 -6.42 -17.10
N ASP A 82 0.81 -5.80 -16.01
CA ASP A 82 -0.56 -5.91 -15.48
C ASP A 82 -1.34 -4.60 -15.65
N LYS A 83 -2.22 -4.57 -16.66
CA LYS A 83 -3.08 -3.41 -16.95
C LYS A 83 -4.14 -3.19 -15.87
N ASP A 84 -4.63 -4.25 -15.24
CA ASP A 84 -5.70 -4.15 -14.24
C ASP A 84 -5.14 -3.65 -12.91
N LEU A 85 -3.92 -4.05 -12.54
CA LEU A 85 -3.21 -3.44 -11.42
C LEU A 85 -2.97 -1.94 -11.65
N ASN A 86 -2.59 -1.53 -12.85
CA ASN A 86 -2.41 -0.11 -13.16
C ASN A 86 -3.73 0.67 -13.02
N ARG A 87 -4.84 0.13 -13.53
CA ARG A 87 -6.17 0.74 -13.35
C ARG A 87 -6.55 0.85 -11.88
N LEU A 88 -6.27 -0.19 -11.09
CA LEU A 88 -6.53 -0.20 -9.65
C LEU A 88 -5.71 0.89 -8.93
N ILE A 89 -4.40 0.97 -9.20
CA ILE A 89 -3.51 1.97 -8.60
C ILE A 89 -3.93 3.39 -8.96
N ASN A 90 -4.28 3.63 -10.21
CA ASN A 90 -4.74 4.96 -10.67
C ASN A 90 -6.02 5.36 -9.94
N ARG A 91 -7.02 4.47 -9.89
CA ARG A 91 -8.28 4.72 -9.16
C ARG A 91 -8.03 5.01 -7.68
N LEU A 92 -7.18 4.21 -7.03
CA LEU A 92 -6.83 4.41 -5.62
C LEU A 92 -6.14 5.75 -5.39
N THR A 93 -5.25 6.15 -6.30
CA THR A 93 -4.53 7.42 -6.24
C THR A 93 -5.48 8.60 -6.39
N GLU A 94 -6.41 8.55 -7.34
CA GLU A 94 -7.44 9.57 -7.54
C GLU A 94 -8.34 9.73 -6.31
N GLN A 95 -8.76 8.62 -5.70
CA GLN A 95 -9.59 8.64 -4.49
C GLN A 95 -8.87 9.19 -3.25
N LEU A 96 -7.54 9.06 -3.20
CA LEU A 96 -6.72 9.56 -2.09
C LEU A 96 -6.34 11.04 -2.26
N GLY A 97 -6.13 11.48 -3.50
CA GLY A 97 -5.72 12.87 -3.82
C GLY A 97 -6.87 13.84 -4.09
N GLY A 98 -8.10 13.34 -4.24
CA GLY A 98 -9.32 14.13 -4.40
C GLY A 98 -9.88 14.74 -3.12
#